data_AF-A0A850BTG8-F1
#
_entry.id   AF-A0A850BTG8-F1
#
_cell.length_a   1.000
_cell.length_b   1.000
_cell.length_c   1.000
_cell.angle_alpha   90.00
_cell.angle_beta   90.00
_cell.angle_gamma   90.00
#
_symmetry.space_group_name_H-M   'P 1'
#
loop_
_entity.id
_entity.type
_entity.pdbx_description
1 polymer ?
#
loop_
_entity_poly.entity_id
_entity_poly.type
_entity_poly.pdbx_seq_one_letter_code
_entity_poly.pdbx_strand_id
1 'polypeptide(L)'
;MTTLSTRPKLLRRAALASLAALMVGAPCCGGGNLGSPSEVTELRVLAVTADKPYAAPGDMVTFRLTYADALGDEPRALSVQWLGGCVNPIGDDYLGCFPQFLGPNTIIQSDMVPAELSGVPDAVSFSMPIPKDVLAAPRIAESGVPFSEAYAFFIVCAGTIQFTDQAEGFESFPLECVDGATGKKLGAESFVVGYTQVYVFADGRSNTNPPVLGLTLDGAEMPEDAESAPVVPKCAAAKESEEEGGCNQDAADDCKTFKIQATVEDVAEFDPESSETGDAVVEEAIWIDYFTDKGDITGFRQLVNDPATGYKPVHATEFTPPAEPGLVNLWAVVHDARGGSSVIRRVVRVE
;
A
#
# COMPACT_ATOMS: atom_id res chain seq x y z
N MET A 1 49.88 -23.78 -23.18
CA MET A 1 48.81 -23.74 -24.21
C MET A 1 47.59 -24.40 -23.61
N THR A 2 46.68 -23.60 -23.05
CA THR A 2 45.47 -24.09 -22.37
C THR A 2 44.32 -23.28 -22.96
N THR A 3 43.46 -23.95 -23.72
CA THR A 3 42.37 -23.34 -24.49
C THR A 3 41.18 -23.06 -23.57
N LEU A 4 40.83 -21.78 -23.44
CA LEU A 4 39.60 -21.30 -22.78
C LEU A 4 38.39 -21.59 -23.69
N SER A 5 37.46 -22.39 -23.16
CA SER A 5 36.19 -22.74 -23.79
C SER A 5 35.18 -21.60 -23.64
N THR A 6 34.86 -20.93 -24.74
CA THR A 6 33.77 -19.94 -24.84
C THR A 6 32.42 -20.66 -24.89
N ARG A 7 31.66 -20.65 -23.79
CA ARG A 7 30.25 -21.06 -23.81
C ARG A 7 29.37 -19.96 -24.45
N PRO A 8 28.38 -20.31 -25.30
CA PRO A 8 27.56 -19.34 -26.01
C PRO A 8 26.52 -18.66 -25.10
N LYS A 9 26.53 -17.32 -25.07
CA LYS A 9 25.62 -16.44 -24.31
C LYS A 9 24.15 -16.49 -24.74
N LEU A 10 23.80 -17.29 -25.75
CA LEU A 10 22.47 -17.33 -26.35
C LEU A 10 21.42 -18.11 -25.52
N LEU A 11 21.85 -19.03 -24.64
CA LEU A 11 20.92 -19.81 -23.81
C LEU A 11 20.41 -19.07 -22.56
N ARG A 12 21.01 -17.93 -22.19
CA ARG A 12 20.53 -17.10 -21.06
C ARG A 12 19.36 -16.18 -21.42
N ARG A 13 19.20 -15.82 -22.70
CA ARG A 13 18.08 -14.95 -23.16
C ARG A 13 16.73 -15.67 -23.17
N ALA A 14 16.70 -17.00 -23.27
CA ALA A 14 15.46 -17.76 -23.24
C ALA A 14 14.90 -18.00 -21.82
N ALA A 15 15.76 -17.90 -20.78
CA ALA A 15 15.37 -18.17 -19.40
C ALA A 15 14.79 -16.94 -18.67
N LEU A 16 15.10 -15.72 -19.12
CA LEU A 16 14.57 -14.47 -18.53
C LEU A 16 13.23 -14.04 -19.15
N ALA A 17 12.96 -14.37 -20.41
CA ALA A 17 11.66 -14.13 -21.03
C ALA A 17 10.55 -15.08 -20.53
N SER A 18 10.90 -16.17 -19.83
CA SER A 18 9.95 -17.17 -19.32
C SER A 18 9.59 -16.98 -17.84
N LEU A 19 10.24 -16.08 -17.11
CA LEU A 19 9.91 -15.78 -15.71
C LEU A 19 8.88 -14.63 -15.56
N ALA A 20 8.75 -13.77 -16.57
CA ALA A 20 7.75 -12.69 -16.59
C ALA A 20 6.32 -13.17 -16.92
N ALA A 21 6.12 -14.43 -17.32
CA ALA A 21 4.83 -14.98 -17.73
C ALA A 21 4.18 -15.93 -16.68
N LEU A 22 4.75 -16.05 -15.48
CA LEU A 22 4.27 -16.94 -14.41
C LEU A 22 3.63 -16.22 -13.21
N MET A 23 3.29 -14.93 -13.37
CA MET A 23 2.42 -14.17 -12.46
C MET A 23 0.99 -14.04 -12.99
N VAL A 24 0.46 -15.11 -13.59
CA VAL A 24 -0.99 -15.26 -13.80
C VAL A 24 -1.47 -16.26 -12.77
N GLY A 25 -2.34 -15.79 -11.88
CA GLY A 25 -2.65 -16.39 -10.59
C GLY A 25 -2.93 -17.89 -10.63
N ALA A 26 -2.21 -18.62 -9.77
CA ALA A 26 -2.81 -19.80 -9.16
C ALA A 26 -3.85 -19.29 -8.16
N PRO A 27 -5.16 -19.49 -8.38
CA PRO A 27 -6.14 -19.24 -7.33
C PRO A 27 -5.87 -20.27 -6.25
N CYS A 28 -5.13 -19.86 -5.22
CA CYS A 28 -4.96 -20.64 -4.03
C CYS A 28 -6.31 -20.58 -3.31
N CYS A 29 -7.25 -21.46 -3.70
CA CYS A 29 -8.49 -21.69 -2.97
C CYS A 29 -8.16 -22.37 -1.63
N GLY A 30 -7.59 -21.60 -0.69
CA GLY A 30 -7.71 -21.89 0.72
C GLY A 30 -9.12 -21.48 1.12
N GLY A 31 -9.93 -22.45 1.55
CA GLY A 31 -11.35 -22.29 1.90
C GLY A 31 -11.62 -21.45 3.16
N GLY A 32 -11.02 -20.26 3.24
CA GLY A 32 -11.55 -19.14 4.01
C GLY A 32 -12.33 -18.25 3.06
N ASN A 33 -13.49 -17.79 3.50
CA ASN A 33 -14.26 -16.78 2.79
C ASN A 33 -13.50 -15.44 2.88
N LEU A 34 -12.41 -15.31 2.11
CA LEU A 34 -11.65 -14.07 2.00
C LEU A 34 -12.52 -13.12 1.18
N GLY A 35 -13.09 -12.12 1.83
CA GLY A 35 -13.81 -11.04 1.16
C GLY A 35 -12.95 -10.43 0.04
N SER A 36 -13.60 -9.70 -0.85
CA SER A 36 -12.91 -9.07 -1.98
C SER A 36 -11.71 -8.24 -1.49
N PRO A 37 -10.50 -8.40 -2.05
CA PRO A 37 -9.33 -7.67 -1.60
C PRO A 37 -9.48 -6.14 -1.73
N SER A 38 -10.44 -5.65 -2.52
CA SER A 38 -10.80 -4.23 -2.60
C SER A 38 -11.82 -3.77 -1.56
N GLU A 39 -12.66 -4.67 -1.04
CA GLU A 39 -13.68 -4.32 -0.06
C GLU A 39 -13.04 -4.22 1.33
N VAL A 40 -13.19 -3.08 1.98
CA VAL A 40 -12.69 -2.82 3.33
C VAL A 40 -13.84 -3.15 4.29
N THR A 41 -13.74 -4.31 4.95
CA THR A 41 -14.74 -4.79 5.92
C THR A 41 -14.24 -4.78 7.37
N GLU A 42 -12.95 -4.48 7.56
CA GLU A 42 -12.26 -4.46 8.84
C GLU A 42 -11.31 -3.26 8.91
N LEU A 43 -10.53 -3.13 10.00
CA LEU A 43 -9.48 -2.12 10.08
C LEU A 43 -8.39 -2.39 9.03
N ARG A 44 -8.17 -1.44 8.13
CA ARG A 44 -7.13 -1.51 7.11
C ARG A 44 -6.36 -0.19 6.99
N VAL A 45 -5.05 -0.30 6.86
CA VAL A 45 -4.20 0.82 6.39
C VAL A 45 -4.16 0.76 4.88
N LEU A 46 -4.67 1.81 4.23
CA LEU A 46 -4.76 1.91 2.77
C LEU A 46 -3.44 2.40 2.17
N ALA A 47 -2.77 3.34 2.84
CA ALA A 47 -1.48 3.84 2.41
C ALA A 47 -0.68 4.45 3.55
N VAL A 48 0.65 4.45 3.39
CA VAL A 48 1.56 5.29 4.15
C VAL A 48 2.45 6.06 3.18
N THR A 49 2.19 7.35 3.05
CA THR A 49 2.87 8.24 2.12
C THR A 49 4.01 8.97 2.82
N ALA A 50 5.25 8.69 2.41
CA ALA A 50 6.40 9.51 2.75
C ALA A 50 6.44 10.73 1.83
N ASP A 51 6.62 11.94 2.37
CA ASP A 51 6.79 13.14 1.54
C ASP A 51 8.09 13.10 0.70
N LYS A 52 9.08 12.35 1.19
CA LYS A 52 10.36 12.08 0.53
C LYS A 52 10.69 10.58 0.61
N PRO A 53 10.19 9.75 -0.33
CA PRO A 53 10.55 8.34 -0.38
C PRO A 53 12.06 8.15 -0.51
N TYR A 54 12.72 9.02 -1.29
CA TYR A 54 14.18 9.17 -1.32
C TYR A 54 14.56 10.49 -0.68
N ALA A 55 15.30 10.43 0.42
CA ALA A 55 15.70 11.58 1.22
C ALA A 55 17.20 11.87 1.11
N ALA A 56 17.61 13.09 1.46
CA ALA A 56 19.01 13.47 1.61
C ALA A 56 19.49 13.36 3.07
N PRO A 57 20.80 13.21 3.32
CA PRO A 57 21.34 13.27 4.67
C PRO A 57 20.96 14.58 5.40
N GLY A 58 20.34 14.46 6.58
CA GLY A 58 19.88 15.60 7.36
C GLY A 58 18.46 16.09 7.05
N ASP A 59 17.76 15.47 6.09
CA ASP A 59 16.35 15.79 5.82
C ASP A 59 15.44 15.44 7.00
N MET A 60 14.34 16.18 7.11
CA MET A 60 13.15 15.72 7.82
C MET A 60 12.24 15.02 6.81
N VAL A 61 11.77 13.82 7.13
CA VAL A 61 10.79 13.07 6.34
C VAL A 61 9.50 12.97 7.14
N THR A 62 8.38 13.29 6.50
CA THR A 62 7.04 13.20 7.06
C THR A 62 6.29 12.05 6.40
N PHE A 63 5.80 11.14 7.23
CA PHE A 63 4.91 10.04 6.85
C PHE A 63 3.47 10.43 7.15
N ARG A 64 2.56 10.08 6.25
CA ARG A 64 1.13 10.30 6.39
C ARG A 64 0.40 8.98 6.16
N LEU A 65 -0.47 8.63 7.08
CA LEU A 65 -1.18 7.36 7.07
C LEU A 65 -2.65 7.61 6.72
N THR A 66 -3.12 6.84 5.73
CA THR A 66 -4.53 6.73 5.37
C THR A 66 -5.01 5.36 5.82
N TYR A 67 -6.06 5.32 6.64
CA TYR A 67 -6.70 4.09 7.10
C TYR A 67 -8.20 4.16 6.88
N ALA A 68 -8.85 3.01 6.91
CA ALA A 68 -10.30 2.88 7.01
C ALA A 68 -10.62 1.78 8.02
N ASP A 69 -11.54 2.08 8.94
CA ASP A 69 -12.13 1.10 9.86
C ASP A 69 -13.60 0.92 9.49
N ALA A 70 -13.90 -0.25 8.95
CA ALA A 70 -15.25 -0.63 8.50
C ALA A 70 -15.81 -1.80 9.33
N LEU A 71 -15.21 -2.10 10.49
CA LEU A 71 -15.72 -3.16 11.35
C LEU A 71 -16.94 -2.67 12.14
N GLY A 72 -18.12 -3.14 11.74
CA GLY A 72 -19.41 -2.74 12.34
C GLY A 72 -20.06 -1.57 11.61
N ASP A 73 -21.03 -0.92 12.25
CA ASP A 73 -21.84 0.12 11.59
C ASP A 73 -21.16 1.50 11.53
N GLU A 74 -20.28 1.78 12.50
CA GLU A 74 -19.62 3.07 12.70
C GLU A 74 -18.12 2.85 12.93
N PRO A 75 -17.23 3.68 12.34
CA PRO A 75 -15.80 3.60 12.60
C PRO A 75 -15.47 3.81 14.08
N ARG A 76 -14.41 3.17 14.56
CA ARG A 76 -13.95 3.32 15.95
C ARG A 76 -12.82 4.35 16.02
N ALA A 77 -12.66 4.97 17.18
CA ALA A 77 -11.45 5.72 17.49
C ALA A 77 -10.28 4.76 17.62
N LEU A 78 -9.11 5.15 17.11
CA LEU A 78 -7.93 4.28 17.04
C LEU A 78 -6.78 4.84 17.88
N SER A 79 -5.99 3.94 18.46
CA SER A 79 -4.65 4.25 18.94
C SER A 79 -3.66 4.02 17.81
N VAL A 80 -2.90 5.05 17.44
CA VAL A 80 -1.82 4.95 16.46
C VAL A 80 -0.49 5.20 17.15
N GLN A 81 0.47 4.32 16.94
CA GLN A 81 1.84 4.49 17.42
C GLN A 81 2.83 4.40 16.26
N TRP A 82 3.79 5.30 16.24
CA TRP A 82 4.91 5.32 15.31
C TRP A 82 6.22 5.03 16.03
N LEU A 83 7.08 4.24 15.38
CA LEU A 83 8.46 4.02 15.81
C LEU A 83 9.40 4.41 14.67
N GLY A 84 10.26 5.39 14.90
CA GLY A 84 11.28 5.84 13.95
C GLY A 84 12.69 5.80 14.53
N GLY A 85 13.66 6.21 13.72
CA GLY A 85 15.07 6.26 14.11
C GLY A 85 15.86 4.97 13.85
N CYS A 86 15.26 3.98 13.18
CA CYS A 86 16.00 2.84 12.66
C CYS A 86 16.68 3.19 11.34
N VAL A 87 18.01 3.07 11.29
CA VAL A 87 18.81 3.36 10.10
C VAL A 87 19.82 2.24 9.89
N ASN A 88 19.97 1.80 8.64
CA ASN A 88 20.87 0.73 8.22
C ASN A 88 20.82 -0.49 9.18
N PRO A 89 19.64 -1.10 9.38
CA PRO A 89 19.51 -2.26 10.27
C PRO A 89 20.40 -3.41 9.84
N ILE A 90 20.74 -4.26 10.81
CA ILE A 90 21.51 -5.48 10.52
C ILE A 90 20.66 -6.36 9.59
N GLY A 91 21.26 -6.81 8.49
CA GLY A 91 20.60 -7.69 7.52
C GLY A 91 19.79 -6.97 6.46
N ASP A 92 19.76 -5.62 6.47
CA ASP A 92 19.01 -4.80 5.49
C ASP A 92 17.52 -5.18 5.45
N ASP A 93 17.00 -5.47 6.64
CA ASP A 93 15.64 -5.95 6.86
C ASP A 93 15.05 -5.24 8.08
N TYR A 94 13.75 -5.03 8.06
CA TYR A 94 12.99 -4.35 9.10
C TYR A 94 13.15 -5.05 10.46
N LEU A 95 13.35 -6.38 10.48
CA LEU A 95 13.61 -7.14 11.72
C LEU A 95 14.88 -6.66 12.45
N GLY A 96 15.88 -6.18 11.70
CA GLY A 96 17.10 -5.61 12.28
C GLY A 96 16.89 -4.28 13.01
N CYS A 97 15.69 -3.69 12.93
CA CYS A 97 15.32 -2.48 13.67
C CYS A 97 14.96 -2.74 15.14
N PHE A 98 14.48 -3.94 15.51
CA PHE A 98 14.01 -4.17 16.87
C PHE A 98 15.05 -3.88 17.96
N PRO A 99 16.34 -4.29 17.82
CA PRO A 99 17.36 -3.89 18.79
C PRO A 99 17.60 -2.37 18.82
N GLN A 100 17.44 -1.67 17.70
CA GLN A 100 17.62 -0.22 17.63
C GLN A 100 16.50 0.52 18.35
N PHE A 101 15.27 -0.01 18.31
CA PHE A 101 14.12 0.59 19.02
C PHE A 101 14.23 0.53 20.55
N LEU A 102 15.10 -0.32 21.08
CA LEU A 102 15.45 -0.34 22.51
C LEU A 102 16.55 0.68 22.86
N GLY A 103 17.13 1.35 21.85
CA GLY A 103 18.20 2.32 22.00
C GLY A 103 17.71 3.74 22.34
N PRO A 104 18.64 4.65 22.67
CA PRO A 104 18.31 6.03 23.03
C PRO A 104 17.88 6.91 21.85
N ASN A 105 18.05 6.44 20.61
CA ASN A 105 17.74 7.21 19.40
C ASN A 105 16.33 6.91 18.84
N THR A 106 15.57 6.05 19.50
CA THR A 106 14.21 5.70 19.11
C THR A 106 13.30 6.90 19.21
N ILE A 107 12.52 7.13 18.16
CA ILE A 107 11.48 8.15 18.14
C ILE A 107 10.15 7.44 18.27
N ILE A 108 9.37 7.80 19.30
CA ILE A 108 8.06 7.24 19.55
C ILE A 108 7.04 8.37 19.53
N GLN A 109 6.02 8.24 18.68
CA GLN A 109 4.85 9.11 18.70
C GLN A 109 3.61 8.24 18.93
N SER A 110 2.72 8.68 19.80
CA SER A 110 1.48 7.95 20.12
C SER A 110 0.33 8.93 20.08
N ASP A 111 -0.66 8.64 19.23
CA ASP A 111 -1.82 9.46 19.00
C ASP A 111 -3.10 8.66 19.22
N MET A 112 -4.12 9.34 19.74
CA MET A 112 -5.50 8.86 19.67
C MET A 112 -6.19 9.56 18.51
N VAL A 113 -6.61 8.77 17.54
CA VAL A 113 -7.19 9.24 16.28
C VAL A 113 -8.71 9.11 16.35
N PRO A 114 -9.46 10.21 16.17
CA PRO A 114 -10.92 10.18 16.17
C PRO A 114 -11.51 9.30 15.06
N ALA A 115 -12.69 8.74 15.30
CA ALA A 115 -13.40 7.88 14.34
C ALA A 115 -13.71 8.60 13.01
N GLU A 116 -13.95 9.91 13.07
CA GLU A 116 -14.32 10.75 11.93
C GLU A 116 -13.20 10.91 10.89
N LEU A 117 -11.96 10.53 11.25
CA LEU A 117 -10.81 10.51 10.34
C LEU A 117 -10.70 9.18 9.56
N SER A 118 -11.54 8.19 9.86
CA SER A 118 -11.61 6.95 9.08
C SER A 118 -11.89 7.26 7.60
N GLY A 119 -11.03 6.76 6.73
CA GLY A 119 -11.11 6.96 5.29
C GLY A 119 -10.60 8.30 4.79
N VAL A 120 -10.21 9.24 5.66
CA VAL A 120 -9.68 10.54 5.24
C VAL A 120 -8.23 10.37 4.77
N PRO A 121 -7.88 10.77 3.53
CA PRO A 121 -6.50 10.72 3.06
C PRO A 121 -5.55 11.51 3.96
N ASP A 122 -4.37 10.94 4.23
CA ASP A 122 -3.27 11.58 4.95
C ASP A 122 -3.61 12.07 6.38
N ALA A 123 -4.62 11.48 7.02
CA ALA A 123 -5.20 12.01 8.25
C ALA A 123 -4.27 11.97 9.49
N VAL A 124 -3.28 11.06 9.51
CA VAL A 124 -2.37 10.87 10.64
C VAL A 124 -0.94 11.06 10.17
N SER A 125 -0.16 11.91 10.84
CA SER A 125 1.20 12.25 10.42
C SER A 125 2.25 11.95 11.47
N PHE A 126 3.42 11.49 11.03
CA PHE A 126 4.62 11.29 11.83
C PHE A 126 5.82 11.89 11.10
N SER A 127 6.84 12.37 11.81
CA SER A 127 8.07 12.85 11.16
C SER A 127 9.31 12.37 11.89
N MET A 128 10.34 12.02 11.12
CA MET A 128 11.65 11.67 11.66
C MET A 128 12.78 12.31 10.86
N PRO A 129 13.87 12.71 11.54
CA PRO A 129 15.07 13.18 10.87
C PRO A 129 15.90 12.01 10.31
N ILE A 130 16.44 12.19 9.12
CA ILE A 130 17.48 11.35 8.55
C ILE A 130 18.84 11.82 9.09
N PRO A 131 19.65 10.96 9.72
CA PRO A 131 20.96 11.36 10.24
C PRO A 131 21.86 11.94 9.14
N LYS A 132 22.65 12.98 9.48
CA LYS A 132 23.59 13.60 8.51
C LYS A 132 24.71 12.65 8.09
N ASP A 133 25.01 11.67 8.92
CA ASP A 133 26.02 10.63 8.74
C ASP A 133 25.40 9.29 8.31
N VAL A 134 24.16 9.27 7.80
CA VAL A 134 23.48 8.05 7.34
C VAL A 134 24.32 7.26 6.32
N LEU A 135 25.09 7.94 5.48
CA LEU A 135 26.00 7.35 4.49
C LEU A 135 27.41 7.04 5.03
N ALA A 136 27.64 7.02 6.35
CA ALA A 136 28.95 6.69 6.93
C ALA A 136 29.30 5.19 6.82
N ALA A 137 28.29 4.32 6.75
CA ALA A 137 28.44 2.89 6.54
C ALA A 137 27.40 2.39 5.52
N PRO A 138 27.44 2.89 4.28
CA PRO A 138 26.42 2.63 3.29
C PRO A 138 26.55 1.20 2.75
N ARG A 139 25.44 0.68 2.22
CA ARG A 139 25.43 -0.46 1.32
C ARG A 139 25.79 -0.01 -0.09
N ILE A 140 26.06 -0.97 -0.97
CA ILE A 140 26.34 -0.74 -2.38
C ILE A 140 25.23 -1.41 -3.17
N ALA A 141 24.48 -0.63 -3.95
CA ALA A 141 23.43 -1.14 -4.83
C ALA A 141 24.03 -2.01 -5.94
N GLU A 142 23.19 -2.72 -6.70
CA GLU A 142 23.67 -3.50 -7.84
C GLU A 142 24.35 -2.60 -8.90
N SER A 143 23.91 -1.36 -9.05
CA SER A 143 24.56 -0.33 -9.87
C SER A 143 25.92 0.17 -9.36
N GLY A 144 26.34 -0.26 -8.17
CA GLY A 144 27.54 0.26 -7.51
C GLY A 144 27.33 1.58 -6.76
N VAL A 145 26.12 2.15 -6.77
CA VAL A 145 25.81 3.39 -6.05
C VAL A 145 25.69 3.11 -4.54
N PRO A 146 26.45 3.82 -3.68
CA PRO A 146 26.27 3.67 -2.25
C PRO A 146 24.92 4.20 -1.79
N PHE A 147 24.24 3.47 -0.90
CA PHE A 147 22.94 3.86 -0.35
C PHE A 147 22.79 3.46 1.11
N SER A 148 21.76 4.01 1.75
CA SER A 148 21.35 3.69 3.11
C SER A 148 19.83 3.70 3.21
N GLU A 149 19.32 3.04 4.23
CA GLU A 149 17.90 2.82 4.42
C GLU A 149 17.49 3.28 5.82
N ALA A 150 16.32 3.89 5.92
CA ALA A 150 15.69 4.24 7.18
C ALA A 150 14.27 3.69 7.22
N TYR A 151 13.82 3.24 8.40
CA TYR A 151 12.50 2.62 8.57
C TYR A 151 11.67 3.43 9.57
N ALA A 152 10.38 3.60 9.24
CA ALA A 152 9.35 4.04 10.15
C ALA A 152 8.28 2.97 10.27
N PHE A 153 8.04 2.49 11.48
CA PHE A 153 6.98 1.54 11.79
C PHE A 153 5.74 2.29 12.24
N PHE A 154 4.59 1.74 11.88
CA PHE A 154 3.30 2.18 12.38
C PHE A 154 2.53 1.00 12.97
N ILE A 155 1.77 1.30 14.01
CA ILE A 155 0.88 0.40 14.70
C ILE A 155 -0.46 1.10 14.79
N VAL A 156 -1.53 0.45 14.33
CA VAL A 156 -2.89 0.96 14.36
C VAL A 156 -3.76 -0.06 15.09
N CYS A 157 -4.45 0.39 16.14
CA CYS A 157 -5.20 -0.47 17.04
C CYS A 157 -6.56 0.16 17.36
N ALA A 158 -7.66 -0.56 17.19
CA ALA A 158 -9.01 -0.12 17.58
C ALA A 158 -9.29 -0.26 19.09
N GLY A 159 -8.25 -0.07 19.90
CA GLY A 159 -8.22 -0.27 21.34
C GLY A 159 -7.00 0.42 21.94
N THR A 160 -6.30 -0.26 22.86
CA THR A 160 -5.05 0.23 23.46
C THR A 160 -3.89 -0.64 23.04
N ILE A 161 -2.79 -0.01 22.60
CA ILE A 161 -1.53 -0.70 22.30
C ILE A 161 -0.81 -1.01 23.61
N GLN A 162 -0.41 -2.26 23.82
CA GLN A 162 0.32 -2.72 25.00
C GLN A 162 1.54 -3.54 24.61
N PHE A 163 2.60 -3.46 25.41
CA PHE A 163 3.72 -4.39 25.31
C PHE A 163 3.31 -5.75 25.86
N THR A 164 3.72 -6.81 25.19
CA THR A 164 3.46 -8.18 25.63
C THR A 164 4.75 -8.91 25.93
N ASP A 165 4.79 -9.56 27.09
CA ASP A 165 5.89 -10.44 27.50
C ASP A 165 5.80 -11.81 26.79
N GLN A 166 4.71 -12.07 26.06
CA GLN A 166 4.43 -13.34 25.38
C GLN A 166 4.86 -13.36 23.91
N ALA A 167 5.80 -12.50 23.52
CA ALA A 167 6.47 -12.59 22.24
C ALA A 167 7.31 -13.90 22.19
N GLU A 168 6.68 -15.02 21.86
CA GLU A 168 7.37 -16.31 21.69
C GLU A 168 8.17 -16.29 20.37
N GLY A 169 9.41 -15.84 20.45
CA GLY A 169 10.39 -15.86 19.36
C GLY A 169 10.64 -14.50 18.71
N PHE A 170 11.77 -14.38 18.02
CA PHE A 170 12.20 -13.18 17.29
C PHE A 170 11.26 -12.76 16.15
N GLU A 171 10.32 -13.63 15.77
CA GLU A 171 9.35 -13.39 14.70
C GLU A 171 8.08 -12.69 15.20
N SER A 172 7.90 -12.54 16.51
CA SER A 172 6.70 -11.91 17.08
C SER A 172 6.97 -10.45 17.45
N PHE A 173 6.15 -9.54 16.91
CA PHE A 173 6.22 -8.12 17.20
C PHE A 173 5.78 -7.88 18.66
N PRO A 174 6.55 -7.14 19.49
CA PRO A 174 6.37 -7.10 20.95
C PRO A 174 5.22 -6.19 21.40
N LEU A 175 4.24 -5.95 20.54
CA LEU A 175 3.07 -5.13 20.81
C LEU A 175 1.80 -5.92 20.48
N GLU A 176 0.77 -5.74 21.29
CA GLU A 176 -0.57 -6.24 21.04
C GLU A 176 -1.61 -5.13 21.18
N CYS A 177 -2.75 -5.34 20.52
CA CYS A 177 -3.91 -4.49 20.67
C CYS A 177 -4.90 -5.15 21.62
N VAL A 178 -5.31 -4.42 22.66
CA VAL A 178 -6.29 -4.91 23.63
C VAL A 178 -7.49 -3.98 23.70
N ASP A 179 -8.65 -4.56 23.95
CA ASP A 179 -9.87 -3.84 24.22
C ASP A 179 -9.73 -3.04 25.53
N GLY A 180 -9.97 -1.74 25.48
CA GLY A 180 -9.74 -0.84 26.63
C GLY A 180 -10.66 -1.09 27.82
N ALA A 181 -11.83 -1.73 27.61
CA ALA A 181 -12.80 -1.99 28.67
C ALA A 181 -12.58 -3.35 29.34
N THR A 182 -12.27 -4.37 28.55
CA THR A 182 -12.17 -5.78 28.99
C THR A 182 -10.73 -6.25 29.17
N GLY A 183 -9.75 -5.55 28.60
CA GLY A 183 -8.35 -5.97 28.56
C GLY A 183 -8.10 -7.20 27.69
N LYS A 184 -9.10 -7.65 26.91
CA LYS A 184 -8.96 -8.81 26.02
C LYS A 184 -8.18 -8.41 24.76
N LYS A 185 -7.25 -9.27 24.33
CA LYS A 185 -6.57 -9.13 23.04
C LYS A 185 -7.57 -9.10 21.87
N LEU A 186 -7.43 -8.09 21.02
CA LEU A 186 -8.17 -7.93 19.78
C LEU A 186 -7.47 -8.68 18.63
N GLY A 187 -8.24 -9.11 17.63
CA GLY A 187 -7.71 -9.84 16.49
C GLY A 187 -7.17 -8.92 15.39
N ALA A 188 -6.81 -9.53 14.26
CA ALA A 188 -6.24 -8.84 13.10
C ALA A 188 -7.23 -7.83 12.48
N GLU A 189 -8.53 -8.07 12.63
CA GLU A 189 -9.61 -7.17 12.19
C GLU A 189 -9.60 -5.79 12.90
N SER A 190 -8.80 -5.66 13.96
CA SER A 190 -8.70 -4.47 14.80
C SER A 190 -7.26 -4.07 15.11
N PHE A 191 -6.27 -4.72 14.48
CA PHE A 191 -4.86 -4.52 14.76
C PHE A 191 -4.00 -4.67 13.51
N VAL A 192 -3.39 -3.56 13.08
CA VAL A 192 -2.50 -3.51 11.93
C VAL A 192 -1.13 -3.02 12.37
N VAL A 193 -0.09 -3.75 11.98
CA VAL A 193 1.31 -3.34 12.14
C VAL A 193 1.94 -3.34 10.76
N GLY A 194 2.71 -2.30 10.46
CA GLY A 194 3.48 -2.24 9.23
C GLY A 194 4.67 -1.31 9.37
N TYR A 195 5.39 -1.16 8.26
CA TYR A 195 6.50 -0.23 8.16
C TYR A 195 6.53 0.38 6.76
N THR A 196 7.21 1.51 6.68
CA THR A 196 7.58 2.16 5.43
C THR A 196 9.07 2.46 5.45
N GLN A 197 9.67 2.46 4.28
CA GLN A 197 11.10 2.56 4.08
C GLN A 197 11.43 3.82 3.31
N VAL A 198 12.51 4.49 3.72
CA VAL A 198 13.09 5.64 3.05
C VAL A 198 14.50 5.30 2.62
N TYR A 199 14.84 5.64 1.39
CA TYR A 199 16.19 5.46 0.86
C TYR A 199 16.98 6.76 0.86
N VAL A 200 18.29 6.64 1.02
CA VAL A 200 19.25 7.74 0.88
C VAL A 200 20.36 7.27 -0.02
N PHE A 201 20.50 7.87 -1.21
CA PHE A 201 21.54 7.52 -2.17
C PHE A 201 22.68 8.54 -2.16
N ALA A 202 23.91 8.07 -2.30
CA ALA A 202 25.10 8.92 -2.30
C ALA A 202 25.23 9.82 -3.54
N ASP A 203 24.54 9.49 -4.63
CA ASP A 203 24.48 10.34 -5.83
C ASP A 203 23.40 11.44 -5.73
N GLY A 204 22.63 11.46 -4.64
CA GLY A 204 21.65 12.50 -4.35
C GLY A 204 20.38 12.43 -5.19
N ARG A 205 20.08 11.29 -5.84
CA ARG A 205 18.79 11.11 -6.53
C ARG A 205 17.61 11.24 -5.57
N SER A 206 16.49 11.73 -6.09
CA SER A 206 15.22 11.87 -5.38
C SER A 206 14.15 11.00 -6.03
N ASN A 207 13.01 10.85 -5.34
CA ASN A 207 11.79 10.28 -5.88
C ASN A 207 10.62 11.19 -5.51
N THR A 208 9.73 11.46 -6.46
CA THR A 208 8.54 12.27 -6.27
C THR A 208 7.31 11.38 -6.19
N ASN A 209 6.44 11.57 -5.19
CA ASN A 209 5.18 10.83 -5.13
C ASN A 209 4.36 11.04 -6.41
N PRO A 210 3.84 9.96 -7.04
CA PRO A 210 3.04 10.08 -8.25
C PRO A 210 1.72 10.78 -7.91
N PRO A 211 1.37 11.91 -8.54
CA PRO A 211 0.15 12.62 -8.21
C PRO A 211 -1.11 11.86 -8.67
N VAL A 212 -2.15 11.90 -7.82
CA VAL A 212 -3.51 11.51 -8.17
C VAL A 212 -4.40 12.75 -8.19
N LEU A 213 -4.92 13.11 -9.37
CA LEU A 213 -5.60 14.38 -9.57
C LEU A 213 -7.11 14.29 -9.32
N GLY A 214 -7.69 13.10 -9.46
CA GLY A 214 -9.13 12.91 -9.43
C GLY A 214 -9.51 11.43 -9.52
N LEU A 215 -10.82 11.17 -9.40
CA LEU A 215 -11.44 9.88 -9.73
C LEU A 215 -12.62 10.18 -10.66
N THR A 216 -12.83 9.34 -11.66
CA THR A 216 -13.97 9.43 -12.57
C THR A 216 -14.91 8.25 -12.37
N LEU A 217 -16.20 8.45 -12.65
CA LEU A 217 -17.25 7.43 -12.66
C LEU A 217 -17.95 7.48 -14.03
N ASP A 218 -17.88 6.40 -14.81
CA ASP A 218 -18.30 6.32 -16.21
C ASP A 218 -17.71 7.47 -17.07
N GLY A 219 -16.47 7.88 -16.76
CA GLY A 219 -15.75 8.96 -17.43
C GLY A 219 -16.14 10.38 -16.99
N ALA A 220 -17.12 10.55 -16.10
CA ALA A 220 -17.44 11.84 -15.49
C ALA A 220 -16.59 12.06 -14.22
N GLU A 221 -16.05 13.26 -14.04
CA GLU A 221 -15.27 13.61 -12.85
C GLU A 221 -16.14 13.57 -11.59
N MET A 222 -15.62 12.93 -10.54
CA MET A 222 -16.31 12.84 -9.25
C MET A 222 -15.94 14.04 -8.36
N PRO A 223 -16.94 14.71 -7.74
CA PRO A 223 -16.71 15.84 -6.85
C PRO A 223 -16.07 15.40 -5.53
N GLU A 224 -15.32 16.31 -4.92
CA GLU A 224 -14.70 16.11 -3.60
C GLU A 224 -15.72 16.09 -2.47
N ASP A 225 -16.80 16.85 -2.60
CA ASP A 225 -17.83 16.95 -1.58
C ASP A 225 -18.85 15.80 -1.68
N ALA A 226 -19.15 15.20 -0.52
CA ALA A 226 -20.10 14.09 -0.43
C ALA A 226 -21.56 14.52 -0.72
N GLU A 227 -21.87 15.81 -0.61
CA GLU A 227 -23.21 16.33 -0.90
C GLU A 227 -23.54 16.25 -2.40
N SER A 228 -22.55 16.51 -3.25
CA SER A 228 -22.64 16.43 -4.71
C SER A 228 -22.28 15.05 -5.27
N ALA A 229 -22.09 14.04 -4.40
CA ALA A 229 -21.74 12.68 -4.79
C ALA A 229 -22.69 12.13 -5.88
N PRO A 230 -22.16 11.54 -6.97
CA PRO A 230 -23.00 10.97 -8.03
C PRO A 230 -23.87 9.84 -7.48
N VAL A 231 -25.09 9.76 -8.01
CA VAL A 231 -26.08 8.74 -7.61
C VAL A 231 -25.98 7.54 -8.54
N VAL A 232 -25.87 6.35 -7.97
CA VAL A 232 -25.90 5.06 -8.68
C VAL A 232 -27.02 4.17 -8.12
N PRO A 233 -27.71 3.40 -8.97
CA PRO A 233 -28.64 2.38 -8.50
C PRO A 233 -27.94 1.32 -7.66
N LYS A 234 -28.59 0.90 -6.58
CA LYS A 234 -28.18 -0.29 -5.82
C LYS A 234 -28.21 -1.56 -6.66
N CYS A 235 -27.37 -2.52 -6.28
CA CYS A 235 -27.44 -3.88 -6.81
C CYS A 235 -28.71 -4.57 -6.31
N ALA A 236 -29.50 -5.15 -7.21
CA ALA A 236 -30.79 -5.78 -6.86
C ALA A 236 -30.61 -7.12 -6.14
N ALA A 237 -29.49 -7.81 -6.40
CA ALA A 237 -29.12 -9.01 -5.68
C ALA A 237 -28.61 -8.62 -4.29
N ALA A 238 -29.39 -8.90 -3.25
CA ALA A 238 -28.78 -9.08 -1.94
C ALA A 238 -27.74 -10.20 -2.10
N LYS A 239 -26.51 -9.99 -1.63
CA LYS A 239 -25.58 -11.09 -1.35
C LYS A 239 -26.23 -11.94 -0.23
N GLU A 240 -27.32 -12.65 -0.52
CA GLU A 240 -27.84 -13.69 0.37
C GLU A 240 -26.79 -14.80 0.34
N SER A 241 -25.89 -14.72 1.33
CA SER A 241 -24.98 -15.74 1.81
C SER A 241 -24.51 -16.73 0.75
N GLU A 242 -23.25 -16.58 0.34
CA GLU A 242 -22.39 -17.61 -0.23
C GLU A 242 -22.17 -18.80 0.75
N GLU A 243 -23.22 -19.30 1.41
CA GLU A 243 -23.15 -20.35 2.42
C GLU A 243 -23.04 -21.77 1.82
N GLU A 244 -23.22 -21.97 0.51
CA GLU A 244 -23.11 -23.32 -0.07
C GLU A 244 -22.29 -23.36 -1.38
N GLY A 245 -20.97 -23.31 -1.21
CA GLY A 245 -20.00 -24.15 -1.92
C GLY A 245 -20.20 -24.40 -3.41
N GLY A 246 -19.74 -23.47 -4.25
CA GLY A 246 -19.45 -23.74 -5.64
C GLY A 246 -18.67 -22.59 -6.28
N CYS A 247 -17.51 -22.87 -6.88
CA CYS A 247 -16.70 -21.89 -7.63
C CYS A 247 -17.34 -21.42 -8.95
N ASN A 248 -18.68 -21.37 -9.03
CA ASN A 248 -19.42 -20.82 -10.17
C ASN A 248 -20.02 -19.48 -9.76
N GLN A 249 -19.28 -18.40 -10.01
CA GLN A 249 -19.66 -17.01 -9.78
C GLN A 249 -20.61 -16.45 -10.86
N ASP A 250 -21.52 -17.26 -11.41
CA ASP A 250 -22.44 -16.81 -12.46
C ASP A 250 -23.69 -16.09 -11.88
N ALA A 251 -23.70 -15.76 -10.58
CA ALA A 251 -24.83 -15.11 -9.90
C ALA A 251 -24.75 -13.56 -9.88
N ALA A 252 -23.70 -12.96 -10.44
CA ALA A 252 -23.53 -11.50 -10.49
C ALA A 252 -24.09 -10.82 -11.76
N ASP A 253 -24.66 -11.59 -12.71
CA ASP A 253 -24.98 -11.13 -14.07
C ASP A 253 -26.05 -10.01 -14.18
N ASP A 254 -26.78 -9.68 -13.11
CA ASP A 254 -27.87 -8.69 -13.14
C ASP A 254 -27.52 -7.32 -12.52
N CYS A 255 -26.34 -7.16 -11.89
CA CYS A 255 -25.99 -5.87 -11.28
C CYS A 255 -25.27 -4.94 -12.25
N LYS A 256 -25.75 -3.70 -12.34
CA LYS A 256 -25.11 -2.66 -13.15
C LYS A 256 -23.74 -2.32 -12.52
N THR A 257 -22.68 -2.49 -13.30
CA THR A 257 -21.33 -2.05 -12.95
C THR A 257 -21.06 -0.64 -13.50
N PHE A 258 -20.12 0.05 -12.86
CA PHE A 258 -19.69 1.40 -13.22
C PHE A 258 -18.19 1.42 -13.40
N LYS A 259 -17.70 2.11 -14.43
CA LYS A 259 -16.26 2.24 -14.64
C LYS A 259 -15.71 3.32 -13.73
N ILE A 260 -14.72 3.00 -12.92
CA ILE A 260 -13.96 3.98 -12.16
C ILE A 260 -12.53 4.06 -12.66
N GLN A 261 -11.99 5.28 -12.74
CA GLN A 261 -10.61 5.50 -13.17
C GLN A 261 -10.02 6.69 -12.43
N ALA A 262 -8.90 6.49 -11.75
CA ALA A 262 -8.13 7.57 -11.15
C ALA A 262 -7.45 8.38 -12.26
N THR A 263 -7.35 9.71 -12.08
CA THR A 263 -6.67 10.58 -13.03
C THR A 263 -5.20 10.69 -12.63
N VAL A 264 -4.34 9.98 -13.36
CA VAL A 264 -2.88 9.97 -13.17
C VAL A 264 -2.20 10.31 -14.49
N GLU A 265 -1.33 11.31 -14.47
CA GLU A 265 -0.57 11.75 -15.66
C GLU A 265 0.60 10.81 -15.98
N ASP A 266 1.26 11.05 -17.12
CA ASP A 266 2.51 10.39 -17.50
C ASP A 266 3.68 11.00 -16.71
N VAL A 267 3.87 10.50 -15.49
CA VAL A 267 4.77 11.06 -14.47
C VAL A 267 5.91 10.11 -14.09
N ALA A 268 6.01 8.96 -14.76
CA ALA A 268 7.00 7.95 -14.43
C ALA A 268 8.41 8.52 -14.65
N GLU A 269 9.21 8.55 -13.60
CA GLU A 269 10.60 8.98 -13.73
C GLU A 269 11.47 7.78 -14.17
N PHE A 270 12.62 8.10 -14.78
CA PHE A 270 13.60 7.08 -15.12
C PHE A 270 14.17 6.43 -13.87
N ASP A 271 14.26 5.10 -13.86
CA ASP A 271 14.99 4.38 -12.83
C ASP A 271 16.47 4.24 -13.21
N PRO A 272 17.39 4.94 -12.53
CA PRO A 272 18.82 4.88 -12.87
C PRO A 272 19.41 3.48 -12.67
N GLU A 273 18.86 2.67 -11.76
CA GLU A 273 19.34 1.29 -11.50
C GLU A 273 19.09 0.37 -12.69
N SER A 274 18.08 0.68 -13.51
CA SER A 274 17.68 -0.18 -14.62
C SER A 274 18.62 -0.13 -15.83
N SER A 275 19.31 1.00 -16.00
CA SER A 275 20.11 1.32 -17.18
C SER A 275 21.37 0.45 -17.36
N GLU A 276 21.84 -0.21 -16.31
CA GLU A 276 23.11 -0.96 -16.32
C GLU A 276 22.98 -2.39 -16.85
N THR A 277 21.76 -2.90 -17.02
CA THR A 277 21.53 -4.25 -17.57
C THR A 277 21.72 -4.35 -19.10
N GLY A 278 21.96 -3.21 -19.77
CA GLY A 278 22.28 -3.14 -21.20
C GLY A 278 21.08 -3.29 -22.14
N ASP A 279 19.88 -3.41 -21.57
CA ASP A 279 18.61 -3.19 -22.24
C ASP A 279 18.16 -1.73 -21.95
N ALA A 280 17.24 -1.19 -22.74
CA ALA A 280 16.89 0.24 -22.71
C ALA A 280 16.63 0.77 -21.28
N VAL A 281 16.96 2.03 -21.01
CA VAL A 281 16.57 2.73 -19.78
C VAL A 281 15.07 2.54 -19.61
N VAL A 282 14.64 1.96 -18.48
CA VAL A 282 13.22 1.80 -18.19
C VAL A 282 12.76 2.85 -17.20
N GLU A 283 11.53 3.29 -17.38
CA GLU A 283 10.81 4.13 -16.44
C GLU A 283 10.31 3.27 -15.28
N GLU A 284 10.02 3.89 -14.15
CA GLU A 284 9.48 3.19 -12.99
C GLU A 284 8.08 2.60 -13.26
N ALA A 285 7.74 1.49 -12.59
CA ALA A 285 6.37 1.00 -12.63
C ALA A 285 5.48 1.89 -11.76
N ILE A 286 4.32 2.27 -12.28
CA ILE A 286 3.27 2.97 -11.53
C ILE A 286 2.00 2.13 -11.59
N TRP A 287 1.35 1.90 -10.45
CA TRP A 287 0.08 1.19 -10.37
C TRP A 287 -0.88 1.85 -9.39
N ILE A 288 -2.16 1.50 -9.51
CA ILE A 288 -3.24 1.97 -8.64
C ILE A 288 -3.86 0.77 -7.95
N ASP A 289 -4.06 0.87 -6.65
CA ASP A 289 -4.95 0.00 -5.88
C ASP A 289 -6.25 0.75 -5.54
N TYR A 290 -7.37 0.18 -5.96
CA TYR A 290 -8.71 0.71 -5.71
C TYR A 290 -9.37 -0.01 -4.54
N PHE A 291 -10.01 0.74 -3.66
CA PHE A 291 -10.72 0.20 -2.50
C PHE A 291 -12.13 0.78 -2.39
N THR A 292 -13.02 0.04 -1.74
CA THR A 292 -14.36 0.50 -1.36
C THR A 292 -14.72 0.01 0.04
N ASP A 293 -15.55 0.74 0.78
CA ASP A 293 -16.06 0.28 2.09
C ASP A 293 -17.34 -0.55 1.96
N LYS A 294 -18.01 -0.46 0.81
CA LYS A 294 -19.19 -1.28 0.48
C LYS A 294 -19.22 -1.60 -1.01
N GLY A 295 -19.71 -2.79 -1.35
CA GLY A 295 -19.77 -3.23 -2.74
C GLY A 295 -18.47 -3.90 -3.16
N ASP A 296 -18.21 -3.99 -4.47
CA ASP A 296 -17.07 -4.74 -4.99
C ASP A 296 -16.35 -3.99 -6.12
N ILE A 297 -15.04 -4.20 -6.25
CA ILE A 297 -14.23 -3.65 -7.35
C ILE A 297 -13.49 -4.80 -8.05
N THR A 298 -13.84 -5.05 -9.31
CA THR A 298 -13.21 -6.09 -10.12
C THR A 298 -11.96 -5.58 -10.81
N GLY A 299 -10.82 -6.22 -10.55
CA GLY A 299 -9.53 -5.74 -11.06
C GLY A 299 -9.03 -4.55 -10.25
N PHE A 300 -9.12 -4.64 -8.93
CA PHE A 300 -8.75 -3.59 -7.98
C PHE A 300 -7.32 -3.04 -8.15
N ARG A 301 -6.41 -3.77 -8.80
CA ARG A 301 -5.07 -3.29 -9.17
C ARG A 301 -4.97 -3.03 -10.66
N GLN A 302 -4.62 -1.80 -11.04
CA GLN A 302 -4.43 -1.39 -12.44
C GLN A 302 -3.02 -0.82 -12.65
N LEU A 303 -2.38 -1.21 -13.76
CA LEU A 303 -1.06 -0.69 -14.13
C LEU A 303 -1.20 0.62 -14.92
N VAL A 304 -0.55 1.68 -14.45
CA VAL A 304 -0.54 3.01 -15.07
C VAL A 304 0.71 3.19 -15.92
N ASN A 305 1.88 2.81 -15.42
CA ASN A 305 3.12 2.79 -16.19
C ASN A 305 3.76 1.43 -16.11
N ASP A 306 4.09 0.87 -17.27
CA ASP A 306 4.83 -0.37 -17.40
C ASP A 306 6.27 -0.04 -17.79
N PRO A 307 7.29 -0.50 -17.04
CA PRO A 307 8.68 -0.15 -17.33
C PRO A 307 9.13 -0.45 -18.77
N ALA A 308 8.55 -1.47 -19.41
CA ALA A 308 8.93 -1.89 -20.76
C ALA A 308 8.07 -1.25 -21.87
N THR A 309 6.81 -0.91 -21.57
CA THR A 309 5.85 -0.43 -22.58
C THR A 309 5.37 1.01 -22.38
N GLY A 310 5.79 1.64 -21.30
CA GLY A 310 5.48 3.03 -20.95
C GLY A 310 4.05 3.22 -20.43
N TYR A 311 3.61 4.47 -20.50
CA TYR A 311 2.35 4.93 -19.93
C TYR A 311 1.12 4.29 -20.59
N LYS A 312 0.18 3.85 -19.74
CA LYS A 312 -1.10 3.26 -20.12
C LYS A 312 -2.22 4.25 -19.83
N PRO A 313 -2.76 4.95 -20.85
CA PRO A 313 -3.80 5.96 -20.65
C PRO A 313 -5.14 5.39 -20.16
N VAL A 314 -5.33 4.07 -20.30
CA VAL A 314 -6.52 3.36 -19.82
C VAL A 314 -6.12 2.42 -18.70
N HIS A 315 -6.53 2.78 -17.48
CA HIS A 315 -6.27 2.05 -16.23
C HIS A 315 -7.51 2.08 -15.34
N ALA A 316 -8.68 1.90 -15.98
CA ALA A 316 -9.98 1.83 -15.34
C ALA A 316 -10.25 0.45 -14.76
N THR A 317 -11.11 0.39 -13.74
CA THR A 317 -11.65 -0.83 -13.12
C THR A 317 -13.18 -0.72 -13.03
N GLU A 318 -13.86 -1.80 -12.64
CA GLU A 318 -15.31 -1.86 -12.54
C GLU A 318 -15.75 -1.93 -11.08
N PHE A 319 -16.64 -1.02 -10.69
CA PHE A 319 -17.28 -0.96 -9.38
C PHE A 319 -18.71 -1.50 -9.46
N THR A 320 -19.05 -2.41 -8.57
CA THR A 320 -20.39 -2.95 -8.37
C THR A 320 -20.95 -2.39 -7.05
N PRO A 321 -22.01 -1.56 -7.10
CA PRO A 321 -22.60 -1.00 -5.88
C PRO A 321 -23.17 -2.07 -4.95
N PRO A 322 -23.20 -1.84 -3.62
CA PRO A 322 -23.88 -2.72 -2.68
C PRO A 322 -25.41 -2.76 -2.91
N ALA A 323 -26.06 -3.76 -2.31
CA ALA A 323 -27.52 -3.85 -2.28
C ALA A 323 -28.16 -2.89 -1.24
N GLU A 324 -27.39 -2.53 -0.21
CA GLU A 324 -27.83 -1.58 0.80
C GLU A 324 -27.63 -0.14 0.31
N PRO A 325 -28.66 0.71 0.35
CA PRO A 325 -28.53 2.11 -0.02
C PRO A 325 -27.69 2.85 1.02
N GLY A 326 -26.99 3.91 0.58
CA GLY A 326 -26.14 4.70 1.45
C GLY A 326 -25.02 5.41 0.72
N LEU A 327 -24.17 6.10 1.48
CA LEU A 327 -22.91 6.61 0.96
C LEU A 327 -21.88 5.48 0.93
N VAL A 328 -21.11 5.44 -0.15
CA VAL A 328 -20.02 4.49 -0.35
C VAL A 328 -18.77 5.27 -0.68
N ASN A 329 -17.69 4.94 0.01
CA ASN A 329 -16.39 5.56 -0.19
C ASN A 329 -15.59 4.76 -1.20
N LEU A 330 -15.03 5.45 -2.18
CA LEU A 330 -14.09 4.89 -3.14
C LEU A 330 -12.73 5.52 -2.92
N TRP A 331 -11.70 4.69 -2.79
CA TRP A 331 -10.31 5.14 -2.73
C TRP A 331 -9.55 4.67 -3.94
N ALA A 332 -8.60 5.49 -4.38
CA ALA A 332 -7.54 5.08 -5.28
C ALA A 332 -6.20 5.47 -4.66
N VAL A 333 -5.34 4.47 -4.47
CA VAL A 333 -3.98 4.63 -3.97
C VAL A 333 -3.03 4.41 -5.14
N VAL A 334 -2.34 5.47 -5.56
CA VAL A 334 -1.31 5.40 -6.59
C VAL A 334 0.02 5.07 -5.92
N HIS A 335 0.77 4.16 -6.51
CA HIS A 335 2.08 3.74 -6.06
C HIS A 335 3.08 3.84 -7.20
N ASP A 336 4.33 4.14 -6.85
CA ASP A 336 5.47 3.89 -7.72
C ASP A 336 6.38 2.79 -7.14
N ALA A 337 7.26 2.24 -7.98
CA ALA A 337 8.19 1.18 -7.60
C ALA A 337 9.34 1.65 -6.68
N ARG A 338 9.44 2.96 -6.42
CA ARG A 338 10.48 3.62 -5.64
C ARG A 338 9.96 4.15 -4.30
N GLY A 339 8.82 3.62 -3.85
CA GLY A 339 8.23 3.86 -2.53
C GLY A 339 7.37 5.12 -2.43
N GLY A 340 7.16 5.84 -3.52
CA GLY A 340 6.22 6.95 -3.55
C GLY A 340 4.78 6.49 -3.64
N SER A 341 3.88 7.29 -3.07
CA SER A 341 2.46 7.04 -3.11
C SER A 341 1.63 8.31 -2.99
N SER A 342 0.39 8.24 -3.44
CA SER A 342 -0.62 9.25 -3.18
C SER A 342 -1.99 8.60 -3.06
N VAL A 343 -2.90 9.25 -2.34
CA VAL A 343 -4.24 8.72 -2.09
C VAL A 343 -5.28 9.76 -2.40
N ILE A 344 -6.38 9.32 -3.03
CA ILE A 344 -7.58 10.11 -3.16
C ILE A 344 -8.79 9.31 -2.67
N ARG A 345 -9.76 10.04 -2.13
CA ARG A 345 -11.08 9.52 -1.78
C ARG A 345 -12.15 10.28 -2.55
N ARG A 346 -13.17 9.57 -3.00
CA ARG A 346 -14.44 10.12 -3.50
C ARG A 346 -15.61 9.33 -2.93
N VAL A 347 -16.81 9.88 -3.04
CA VAL A 347 -18.04 9.28 -2.52
C VAL A 347 -19.00 9.05 -3.67
N VAL A 348 -19.72 7.93 -3.64
CA VAL A 348 -20.93 7.69 -4.45
C VAL A 348 -22.12 7.51 -3.53
N ARG A 349 -23.30 7.92 -4.00
CA ARG A 349 -24.57 7.69 -3.30
C ARG A 349 -25.32 6.54 -3.98
N VAL A 350 -25.64 5.52 -3.21
CA VAL A 350 -26.36 4.33 -3.68
C VAL A 350 -27.83 4.43 -3.28
N GLU A 351 -28.73 4.31 -4.26
CA GLU A 351 -30.20 4.43 -4.10
C GLU A 351 -30.97 3.23 -4.68
#